data_AF-A0A098ENH5-F1
#
_entry.id   AF-A0A098ENH5-F1
#
_cell.length_a   1.000
_cell.length_b   1.000
_cell.length_c   1.000
_cell.angle_alpha   90.00
_cell.angle_beta   90.00
_cell.angle_gamma   90.00
#
_symmetry.space_group_name_H-M   'P 1'
#
loop_
_entity.id
_entity.type
_entity.pdbx_description
1 polymer ?
#
loop_
_entity_poly.entity_id
_entity_poly.type
_entity_poly.pdbx_seq_one_letter_code
_entity_poly.pdbx_strand_id
1 'polypeptide(L)'
;MSGLNMAESLLLMEKDSLRFNYALLHDSNILKMLLPFAKEKLSKSKKSEIMEMINDEANKYKYTPTPQLKRGLLKELGDLYNIPHREYVVKQDIVDQCERIIDRMFLDMKSSNKKFKAFLNNSNLSENPLDAITKYQMMNLIESIGDHKFDPRQMKEVGDSLEEFFNDLPETQQKRIAEKLGINNITSSSIQQLIATNGTAVVFAAIVQVAGFAFYTTLTSVVAGIFGFVGITLPFVFYTTMTSLVAVVANPLIFLPALLIGGSFLLHKQNIKMKKAISPVVLMQILTSADSGKEPEWEEILNG
;
A
#
# COMPACT_ATOMS: atom_id res chain seq x y z
N MET A 1 0.88 -19.02 7.85
CA MET A 1 0.73 -18.85 6.38
C MET A 1 1.05 -17.43 5.94
N SER A 2 0.87 -16.41 6.79
CA SER A 2 1.10 -15.00 6.45
C SER A 2 2.55 -14.66 6.12
N GLY A 3 3.49 -15.16 6.92
CA GLY A 3 4.92 -14.98 6.69
C GLY A 3 5.38 -15.60 5.39
N LEU A 4 4.80 -16.76 5.01
CA LEU A 4 5.10 -17.40 3.73
C LEU A 4 4.61 -16.55 2.56
N ASN A 5 3.36 -16.08 2.62
CA ASN A 5 2.77 -15.24 1.57
C ASN A 5 3.57 -13.94 1.37
N MET A 6 3.96 -13.27 2.45
CA MET A 6 4.79 -12.07 2.37
C MET A 6 6.18 -12.37 1.81
N ALA A 7 6.82 -13.46 2.25
CA ALA A 7 8.15 -13.84 1.79
C ALA A 7 8.17 -14.19 0.29
N GLU A 8 7.20 -14.97 -0.18
CA GLU A 8 7.05 -15.31 -1.59
C GLU A 8 6.77 -14.05 -2.42
N SER A 9 5.87 -13.19 -1.96
CA SER A 9 5.57 -11.92 -2.65
C SER A 9 6.79 -10.99 -2.73
N LEU A 10 7.60 -10.93 -1.67
CA LEU A 10 8.85 -10.16 -1.67
C LEU A 10 9.88 -10.73 -2.65
N LEU A 11 9.98 -12.05 -2.78
CA LEU A 11 10.86 -12.70 -3.74
C LEU A 11 10.45 -12.41 -5.19
N LEU A 12 9.14 -12.33 -5.43
CA LEU A 12 8.55 -12.08 -6.74
C LEU A 12 8.39 -10.59 -7.08
N MET A 13 8.73 -9.69 -6.15
CA MET A 13 8.57 -8.26 -6.33
C MET A 13 9.45 -7.73 -7.46
N GLU A 14 8.86 -6.95 -8.37
CA GLU A 14 9.62 -6.31 -9.45
C GLU A 14 10.74 -5.40 -8.94
N LYS A 15 11.86 -5.33 -9.66
CA LYS A 15 13.05 -4.59 -9.23
C LYS A 15 12.76 -3.10 -9.00
N ASP A 16 11.94 -2.48 -9.84
CA ASP A 16 11.60 -1.06 -9.74
C ASP A 16 10.77 -0.80 -8.47
N SER A 17 9.75 -1.65 -8.26
CA SER A 17 8.93 -1.72 -7.05
C SER A 17 9.76 -1.88 -5.78
N LEU A 18 10.74 -2.80 -5.81
CA LEU A 18 11.62 -3.07 -4.70
C LEU A 18 12.52 -1.87 -4.34
N ARG A 19 13.15 -1.24 -5.34
CA ARG A 19 14.01 -0.05 -5.13
C ARG A 19 13.22 1.11 -4.52
N PHE A 20 12.03 1.36 -5.02
CA PHE A 20 11.17 2.41 -4.49
C PHE A 20 10.77 2.13 -3.04
N ASN A 21 10.30 0.91 -2.73
CA ASN A 21 9.90 0.54 -1.38
C ASN A 21 11.08 0.60 -0.40
N TYR A 22 12.27 0.19 -0.86
CA TYR A 22 13.49 0.31 -0.09
C TYR A 22 13.86 1.77 0.18
N ALA A 23 13.99 2.60 -0.86
CA ALA A 23 14.30 4.03 -0.71
C ALA A 23 13.25 4.74 0.15
N LEU A 24 12.00 4.34 0.02
CA LEU A 24 10.92 4.88 0.79
C LEU A 24 11.06 4.61 2.29
N LEU A 25 11.42 3.39 2.70
CA LEU A 25 11.63 3.11 4.13
C LEU A 25 13.01 3.56 4.62
N HIS A 26 14.05 3.40 3.81
CA HIS A 26 15.43 3.65 4.19
C HIS A 26 15.76 5.16 4.20
N ASP A 27 15.56 5.83 3.06
CA ASP A 27 16.04 7.20 2.84
C ASP A 27 15.07 8.27 3.29
N SER A 28 13.80 7.92 3.49
CA SER A 28 12.79 8.89 3.88
C SER A 28 12.88 9.26 5.36
N ASN A 29 12.70 10.56 5.61
CA ASN A 29 12.53 11.10 6.94
C ASN A 29 11.63 12.34 6.85
N ILE A 30 11.11 12.77 8.00
CA ILE A 30 10.12 13.84 8.08
C ILE A 30 10.62 15.14 7.48
N LEU A 31 11.92 15.46 7.62
CA LEU A 31 12.52 16.68 7.07
C LEU A 31 12.56 16.64 5.54
N LYS A 32 12.97 15.50 4.98
CA LYS A 32 12.99 15.28 3.52
C LYS A 32 11.59 15.29 2.92
N MET A 33 10.56 14.84 3.64
CA MET A 33 9.16 14.85 3.15
C MET A 33 8.48 16.22 3.27
N LEU A 34 8.88 17.03 4.26
CA LEU A 34 8.27 18.33 4.55
C LEU A 34 8.47 19.36 3.43
N LEU A 35 9.68 19.45 2.88
CA LEU A 35 10.00 20.43 1.84
C LEU A 35 9.17 20.20 0.56
N PRO A 36 9.14 18.98 -0.01
CA PRO A 36 8.25 18.66 -1.12
C PRO A 36 6.77 18.87 -0.79
N PHE A 37 6.32 18.47 0.41
CA PHE A 37 4.92 18.66 0.83
C PHE A 37 4.51 20.13 0.85
N ALA A 38 5.34 21.01 1.42
CA ALA A 38 5.09 22.45 1.46
C ALA A 38 5.05 23.04 0.04
N LYS A 39 5.99 22.62 -0.83
CA LYS A 39 6.04 23.04 -2.23
C LYS A 39 4.80 22.59 -3.00
N GLU A 40 4.32 21.38 -2.79
CA GLU A 40 3.11 20.84 -3.41
C GLU A 40 1.86 21.65 -3.00
N LYS A 41 1.71 21.97 -1.71
CA LYS A 41 0.61 22.80 -1.19
C LYS A 41 0.63 24.23 -1.74
N LEU A 42 1.82 24.81 -1.96
CA LEU A 42 1.97 26.18 -2.44
C LEU A 42 1.85 26.31 -3.97
N SER A 43 2.40 25.35 -4.71
CA SER A 43 2.55 25.47 -6.17
C SER A 43 1.25 25.24 -6.95
N LYS A 44 0.20 24.69 -6.32
CA LYS A 44 -1.02 24.19 -7.01
C LYS A 44 -0.68 23.28 -8.22
N SER A 45 0.52 22.72 -8.25
CA SER A 45 1.02 21.83 -9.29
C SER A 45 0.26 20.51 -9.22
N LYS A 46 -0.05 19.92 -10.38
CA LYS A 46 -0.59 18.56 -10.46
C LYS A 46 0.49 17.48 -10.22
N LYS A 47 1.77 17.86 -10.21
CA LYS A 47 2.89 16.94 -10.01
C LYS A 47 3.16 16.77 -8.50
N SER A 48 3.20 15.53 -8.03
CA SER A 48 3.57 15.25 -6.64
C SER A 48 5.07 15.39 -6.43
N GLU A 49 5.45 16.41 -5.67
CA GLU A 49 6.84 16.73 -5.33
C GLU A 49 7.45 15.65 -4.43
N ILE A 50 6.62 15.06 -3.55
CA ILE A 50 7.02 13.97 -2.67
C ILE A 50 7.43 12.74 -3.49
N MET A 51 6.67 12.42 -4.54
CA MET A 51 6.94 11.26 -5.39
C MET A 51 8.19 11.43 -6.22
N GLU A 52 8.43 12.64 -6.74
CA GLU A 52 9.68 12.97 -7.43
C GLU A 52 10.89 12.75 -6.51
N MET A 53 10.83 13.24 -5.27
CA MET A 53 11.89 13.03 -4.28
C MET A 53 12.15 11.53 -4.00
N ILE A 54 11.11 10.71 -3.86
CA ILE A 54 11.30 9.27 -3.61
C ILE A 54 11.86 8.57 -4.84
N ASN A 55 11.41 8.93 -6.04
CA ASN A 55 11.95 8.36 -7.29
C ASN A 55 13.44 8.72 -7.46
N ASP A 56 13.83 9.94 -7.11
CA ASP A 56 15.23 10.36 -7.11
C ASP A 56 16.07 9.57 -6.11
N GLU A 57 15.54 9.31 -4.91
CA GLU A 57 16.19 8.43 -3.91
C GLU A 57 16.26 6.98 -4.40
N ALA A 58 15.19 6.45 -5.00
CA ALA A 58 15.14 5.10 -5.56
C ALA A 58 16.14 4.88 -6.70
N ASN A 59 16.38 5.92 -7.51
CA ASN A 59 17.35 5.88 -8.61
C ASN A 59 18.80 5.66 -8.13
N LYS A 60 19.13 6.00 -6.87
CA LYS A 60 20.44 5.70 -6.28
C LYS A 60 20.74 4.20 -6.22
N TYR A 61 19.69 3.38 -6.16
CA TYR A 61 19.78 1.92 -6.09
C TYR A 61 19.63 1.23 -7.44
N LYS A 62 19.73 1.96 -8.56
CA LYS A 62 19.54 1.40 -9.91
C LYS A 62 20.41 0.17 -10.18
N TYR A 63 21.66 0.21 -9.70
CA TYR A 63 22.66 -0.83 -9.88
C TYR A 63 22.83 -1.77 -8.67
N THR A 64 22.05 -1.57 -7.60
CA THR A 64 22.10 -2.45 -6.44
C THR A 64 21.50 -3.82 -6.79
N PRO A 65 22.18 -4.94 -6.44
CA PRO A 65 21.63 -6.28 -6.62
C PRO A 65 20.29 -6.46 -5.92
N THR A 66 19.34 -7.12 -6.59
CA THR A 66 18.00 -7.41 -6.06
C THR A 66 18.03 -8.14 -4.70
N PRO A 67 18.89 -9.15 -4.47
CA PRO A 67 18.99 -9.80 -3.17
C PRO A 67 19.30 -8.85 -2.01
N GLN A 68 20.21 -7.90 -2.24
CA GLN A 68 20.61 -6.92 -1.23
C GLN A 68 19.46 -5.98 -0.88
N LEU A 69 18.66 -5.57 -1.88
CA LEU A 69 17.47 -4.75 -1.65
C LEU A 69 16.37 -5.51 -0.91
N LYS A 70 16.14 -6.80 -1.24
CA LYS A 70 15.18 -7.66 -0.53
C LYS A 70 15.55 -7.79 0.95
N ARG A 71 16.81 -8.11 1.24
CA ARG A 71 17.35 -8.19 2.61
C ARG A 71 17.32 -6.84 3.33
N GLY A 72 17.70 -5.78 2.63
CA GLY A 72 17.66 -4.40 3.14
C GLY A 72 16.25 -4.01 3.55
N LEU A 73 15.24 -4.33 2.74
CA LEU A 73 13.84 -4.04 3.04
C LEU A 73 13.34 -4.81 4.27
N LEU A 74 13.67 -6.12 4.38
CA LEU A 74 13.37 -6.91 5.57
C LEU A 74 14.05 -6.38 6.83
N LYS A 75 15.30 -5.91 6.69
CA LYS A 75 16.04 -5.29 7.77
C LYS A 75 15.39 -3.99 8.22
N GLU A 76 15.05 -3.08 7.30
CA GLU A 76 14.37 -1.81 7.64
C GLU A 76 13.04 -2.04 8.36
N LEU A 77 12.23 -2.99 7.87
CA LEU A 77 10.98 -3.37 8.53
C LEU A 77 11.23 -4.01 9.91
N GLY A 78 12.22 -4.89 10.02
CA GLY A 78 12.61 -5.51 11.28
C GLY A 78 13.05 -4.47 12.33
N ASP A 79 13.97 -3.58 11.95
CA ASP A 79 14.50 -2.51 12.79
C ASP A 79 13.37 -1.57 13.25
N LEU A 80 12.45 -1.21 12.35
CA LEU A 80 11.29 -0.35 12.67
C LEU A 80 10.41 -0.91 13.80
N TYR A 81 10.32 -2.23 13.90
CA TYR A 81 9.53 -2.94 14.91
C TYR A 81 10.37 -3.56 16.04
N ASN A 82 11.67 -3.20 16.12
CA ASN A 82 12.62 -3.75 17.09
C ASN A 82 12.67 -5.28 17.08
N ILE A 83 12.63 -5.88 15.90
CA ILE A 83 12.70 -7.32 15.68
C ILE A 83 14.18 -7.70 15.49
N PRO A 84 14.76 -8.54 16.37
CA PRO A 84 16.14 -8.99 16.23
C PRO A 84 16.46 -9.50 14.83
N HIS A 85 17.59 -9.03 14.31
CA HIS A 85 18.16 -9.50 13.05
C HIS A 85 18.55 -10.98 13.18
N ARG A 86 18.31 -11.74 12.12
CA ARG A 86 18.73 -13.14 11.97
C ARG A 86 19.42 -13.26 10.63
N GLU A 87 20.46 -14.08 10.60
CA GLU A 87 21.00 -14.56 9.34
C GLU A 87 19.95 -15.46 8.66
N TYR A 88 19.81 -15.34 7.35
CA TYR A 88 18.86 -16.13 6.58
C TYR A 88 19.61 -17.31 5.97
N VAL A 89 19.64 -18.43 6.70
CA VAL A 89 20.36 -19.64 6.29
C VAL A 89 19.42 -20.59 5.56
N VAL A 90 18.16 -20.65 5.98
CA VAL A 90 17.13 -21.47 5.36
C VAL A 90 15.88 -20.67 5.04
N LYS A 91 15.05 -21.17 4.11
CA LYS A 91 13.73 -20.61 3.77
C LYS A 91 12.90 -20.22 5.01
N GLN A 92 12.91 -21.07 6.03
CA GLN A 92 12.14 -20.85 7.26
C GLN A 92 12.56 -19.57 8.01
N ASP A 93 13.84 -19.18 7.97
CA ASP A 93 14.31 -17.97 8.66
C ASP A 93 13.66 -16.71 8.09
N ILE A 94 13.50 -16.66 6.77
CA ILE A 94 12.86 -15.54 6.05
C ILE A 94 11.36 -15.54 6.36
N VAL A 95 10.72 -16.70 6.31
CA VAL A 95 9.28 -16.87 6.61
C VAL A 95 8.98 -16.43 8.03
N ASP A 96 9.76 -16.88 9.02
CA ASP A 96 9.63 -16.50 10.42
C ASP A 96 9.86 -15.00 10.62
N GLN A 97 10.84 -14.42 9.92
CA GLN A 97 11.09 -12.98 9.99
C GLN A 97 9.90 -12.17 9.45
N CYS A 98 9.30 -12.60 8.33
CA CYS A 98 8.12 -11.97 7.76
C CYS A 98 6.91 -12.08 8.71
N GLU A 99 6.65 -13.26 9.29
CA GLU A 99 5.56 -13.46 10.25
C GLU A 99 5.72 -12.53 11.46
N ARG A 100 6.93 -12.43 12.03
CA ARG A 100 7.23 -11.52 13.15
C ARG A 100 7.00 -10.05 12.79
N ILE A 101 7.35 -9.64 11.57
CA ILE A 101 7.10 -8.27 11.07
C ILE A 101 5.59 -8.01 10.99
N ILE A 102 4.83 -8.92 10.40
CA ILE A 102 3.37 -8.80 10.24
C ILE A 102 2.69 -8.71 11.62
N ASP A 103 3.05 -9.59 12.55
CA ASP A 103 2.47 -9.60 13.90
C ASP A 103 2.75 -8.30 14.65
N ARG A 104 4.00 -7.81 14.60
CA ARG A 104 4.37 -6.55 15.26
C ARG A 104 3.71 -5.36 14.61
N MET A 105 3.59 -5.34 13.28
CA MET A 105 2.86 -4.32 12.54
C MET A 105 1.38 -4.30 12.94
N PHE A 106 0.74 -5.47 13.01
CA PHE A 106 -0.67 -5.58 13.41
C PHE A 106 -0.91 -5.07 14.83
N LEU A 107 -0.08 -5.47 15.79
CA LEU A 107 -0.18 -5.02 17.19
C LEU A 107 0.05 -3.51 17.32
N ASP A 108 1.03 -2.96 16.59
CA ASP A 108 1.30 -1.53 16.57
C ASP A 108 0.14 -0.75 15.96
N MET A 109 -0.42 -1.19 14.83
CA MET A 109 -1.61 -0.58 14.23
C MET A 109 -2.83 -0.67 15.16
N LYS A 110 -3.08 -1.82 15.79
CA LYS A 110 -4.21 -2.03 16.71
C LYS A 110 -4.15 -1.11 17.93
N SER A 111 -2.95 -0.81 18.42
CA SER A 111 -2.74 0.04 19.60
C SER A 111 -2.67 1.54 19.27
N SER A 112 -2.12 1.92 18.11
CA SER A 112 -1.85 3.32 17.76
C SER A 112 -2.84 3.94 16.77
N ASN A 113 -3.52 3.14 15.92
CA ASN A 113 -4.43 3.62 14.89
C ASN A 113 -5.90 3.39 15.30
N LYS A 114 -6.58 4.48 15.69
CA LYS A 114 -8.00 4.46 16.09
C LYS A 114 -8.93 3.98 14.97
N LYS A 115 -8.69 4.38 13.71
CA LYS A 115 -9.49 3.95 12.55
C LYS A 115 -9.34 2.45 12.32
N PHE A 116 -8.11 1.92 12.41
CA PHE A 116 -7.86 0.49 12.29
C PHE A 116 -8.52 -0.31 13.44
N LYS A 117 -8.43 0.18 14.68
CA LYS A 117 -9.11 -0.45 15.82
C LYS A 117 -10.64 -0.46 15.64
N ALA A 118 -11.22 0.63 15.15
CA ALA A 118 -12.65 0.69 14.85
C ALA A 118 -13.03 -0.26 13.70
N PHE A 119 -12.21 -0.34 12.65
CA PHE A 119 -12.35 -1.30 11.55
C PHE A 119 -12.43 -2.73 12.10
N LEU A 120 -11.46 -3.15 12.91
CA LEU A 120 -11.41 -4.50 13.51
C LEU A 120 -12.65 -4.84 14.34
N ASN A 121 -13.21 -3.86 15.06
CA ASN A 121 -14.40 -4.07 15.90
C ASN A 121 -15.70 -4.20 15.08
N ASN A 122 -15.74 -3.59 13.88
CA ASN A 122 -16.91 -3.60 13.02
C ASN A 122 -16.92 -4.79 12.05
N SER A 123 -15.73 -5.32 11.74
CA SER A 123 -15.57 -6.59 11.04
C SER A 123 -15.77 -7.74 12.03
N ASN A 124 -16.89 -8.47 11.95
CA ASN A 124 -17.13 -9.74 12.67
C ASN A 124 -16.20 -10.88 12.21
N LEU A 125 -14.95 -10.56 11.88
CA LEU A 125 -14.03 -11.45 11.20
C LEU A 125 -12.87 -11.77 12.14
N SER A 126 -12.74 -13.06 12.45
CA SER A 126 -11.50 -13.66 12.97
C SER A 126 -10.47 -13.62 11.84
N GLU A 127 -9.94 -12.44 11.57
CA GLU A 127 -8.96 -12.25 10.49
C GLU A 127 -7.55 -12.49 10.99
N ASN A 128 -6.80 -13.22 10.17
CA ASN A 128 -5.36 -13.28 10.28
C ASN A 128 -4.78 -11.84 10.16
N PRO A 129 -3.73 -11.49 10.95
CA PRO A 129 -3.05 -10.19 10.89
C PRO A 129 -2.80 -9.62 9.49
N LEU A 130 -2.35 -10.44 8.54
CA LEU A 130 -2.05 -10.01 7.17
C LEU A 130 -3.30 -9.55 6.43
N ASP A 131 -4.38 -10.34 6.51
CA ASP A 131 -5.66 -10.03 5.86
C ASP A 131 -6.27 -8.75 6.44
N ALA A 132 -6.21 -8.60 7.77
CA ALA A 132 -6.73 -7.42 8.43
C ALA A 132 -6.00 -6.14 8.00
N ILE A 133 -4.66 -6.17 7.97
CA ILE A 133 -3.86 -5.02 7.54
C ILE A 133 -4.17 -4.68 6.08
N THR A 134 -4.15 -5.68 5.19
CA THR A 134 -4.34 -5.46 3.75
C THR A 134 -5.74 -4.95 3.42
N LYS A 135 -6.79 -5.55 4.01
CA LYS A 135 -8.18 -5.07 3.84
C LYS A 135 -8.37 -3.65 4.33
N TYR A 136 -7.76 -3.31 5.47
CA TYR A 136 -7.81 -1.94 5.96
C TYR A 136 -7.10 -0.95 5.03
N GLN A 137 -5.92 -1.29 4.50
CA GLN A 137 -5.22 -0.42 3.55
C GLN A 137 -5.99 -0.27 2.24
N MET A 138 -6.58 -1.36 1.75
CA MET A 138 -7.49 -1.36 0.61
C MET A 138 -8.68 -0.42 0.84
N MET A 139 -9.33 -0.47 2.01
CA MET A 139 -10.44 0.42 2.31
C MET A 139 -10.02 1.89 2.35
N ASN A 140 -8.86 2.21 2.94
CA ASN A 140 -8.34 3.58 2.93
C ASN A 140 -8.01 4.03 1.50
N LEU A 141 -7.51 3.12 0.66
CA LEU A 141 -7.25 3.41 -0.74
C LEU A 141 -8.54 3.75 -1.48
N ILE A 142 -9.56 2.91 -1.32
CA ILE A 142 -10.89 3.11 -1.90
C ILE A 142 -11.52 4.43 -1.45
N GLU A 143 -11.46 4.75 -0.14
CA GLU A 143 -11.93 6.02 0.42
C GLU A 143 -11.24 7.20 -0.28
N SER A 144 -9.92 7.12 -0.42
CA SER A 144 -9.13 8.17 -1.06
C SER A 144 -9.38 8.34 -2.57
N ILE A 145 -9.76 7.26 -3.25
CA ILE A 145 -10.20 7.30 -4.66
C ILE A 145 -11.60 7.92 -4.75
N GLY A 146 -12.50 7.57 -3.82
CA GLY A 146 -13.88 8.06 -3.79
C GLY A 146 -13.99 9.58 -3.65
N ASP A 147 -12.99 10.22 -3.04
CA ASP A 147 -12.88 11.68 -2.95
C ASP A 147 -12.52 12.35 -4.29
N HIS A 148 -12.11 11.57 -5.30
CA HIS A 148 -11.77 12.08 -6.63
C HIS A 148 -12.99 12.15 -7.56
N LYS A 149 -13.15 13.28 -8.25
CA LYS A 149 -14.15 13.41 -9.31
C LYS A 149 -13.58 12.90 -10.63
N PHE A 150 -14.08 11.76 -11.08
CA PHE A 150 -13.70 11.21 -12.38
C PHE A 150 -14.30 12.02 -13.54
N ASP A 151 -13.49 12.26 -14.56
CA ASP A 151 -14.00 12.70 -15.86
C ASP A 151 -14.68 11.53 -16.61
N PRO A 152 -15.47 11.79 -17.67
CA PRO A 152 -16.19 10.73 -18.37
C PRO A 152 -15.31 9.61 -18.97
N ARG A 153 -14.06 9.91 -19.32
CA ARG A 153 -13.12 8.90 -19.83
C ARG A 153 -12.59 8.03 -18.70
N GLN A 154 -12.16 8.65 -17.60
CA GLN A 154 -11.74 7.93 -16.39
C GLN A 154 -12.86 7.04 -15.86
N MET A 155 -14.09 7.55 -15.83
CA MET A 155 -15.27 6.78 -15.39
C MET A 155 -15.53 5.56 -16.29
N LYS A 156 -15.31 5.71 -17.60
CA LYS A 156 -15.42 4.60 -18.54
C LYS A 156 -14.32 3.56 -18.33
N GLU A 157 -13.07 3.97 -18.17
CA GLU A 157 -11.93 3.07 -17.92
C GLU A 157 -12.12 2.27 -16.62
N VAL A 158 -12.66 2.90 -15.58
CA VAL A 158 -13.05 2.22 -14.34
C VAL A 158 -14.13 1.17 -14.60
N GLY A 159 -15.17 1.54 -15.34
CA GLY A 159 -16.25 0.61 -15.71
C GLY A 159 -15.73 -0.59 -16.49
N ASP A 160 -14.90 -0.36 -17.51
CA ASP A 160 -14.38 -1.38 -18.41
C ASP A 160 -13.43 -2.34 -17.65
N SER A 161 -12.52 -1.80 -16.82
CA SER A 161 -11.58 -2.61 -16.02
C SER A 161 -12.29 -3.45 -14.96
N LEU A 162 -13.37 -2.92 -14.37
CA LEU A 162 -14.17 -3.68 -13.42
C LEU A 162 -14.97 -4.77 -14.12
N GLU A 163 -15.61 -4.49 -15.24
CA GLU A 163 -16.32 -5.50 -16.04
C GLU A 163 -15.40 -6.66 -16.45
N GLU A 164 -14.18 -6.36 -16.91
CA GLU A 164 -13.17 -7.37 -17.23
C GLU A 164 -12.86 -8.26 -16.01
N PHE A 165 -12.52 -7.65 -14.87
CA PHE A 165 -12.29 -8.39 -13.63
C PHE A 165 -13.49 -9.25 -13.20
N PHE A 166 -14.70 -8.72 -13.35
CA PHE A 166 -15.91 -9.45 -13.01
C PHE A 166 -16.09 -10.70 -13.86
N ASN A 167 -15.79 -10.62 -15.15
CA ASN A 167 -15.88 -11.76 -16.07
C ASN A 167 -14.87 -12.86 -15.73
N ASP A 168 -13.73 -12.49 -15.14
CA ASP A 168 -12.69 -13.43 -14.72
C ASP A 168 -13.00 -14.13 -13.37
N LEU A 169 -13.99 -13.63 -12.60
CA LEU A 169 -14.37 -14.26 -11.34
C LEU A 169 -15.20 -15.53 -11.55
N PRO A 170 -15.15 -16.50 -10.60
CA PRO A 170 -16.10 -17.62 -10.60
C PRO A 170 -17.55 -17.14 -10.56
N GLU A 171 -18.46 -17.81 -11.27
CA GLU A 171 -19.89 -17.43 -11.34
C GLU A 171 -20.54 -17.21 -9.96
N THR A 172 -20.13 -17.99 -8.96
CA THR A 172 -20.64 -17.86 -7.58
C THR A 172 -20.25 -16.54 -6.94
N GLN A 173 -19.06 -16.01 -7.23
CA GLN A 173 -18.63 -14.70 -6.76
C GLN A 173 -19.31 -13.59 -7.55
N GLN A 174 -19.44 -13.74 -8.88
CA GLN A 174 -20.16 -12.79 -9.73
C GLN A 174 -21.58 -12.55 -9.22
N LYS A 175 -22.35 -13.63 -8.97
CA LYS A 175 -23.72 -13.56 -8.45
C LYS A 175 -23.79 -12.86 -7.09
N ARG A 176 -22.91 -13.21 -6.15
CA ARG A 176 -22.89 -12.58 -4.81
C ARG A 176 -22.57 -11.10 -4.85
N ILE A 177 -21.71 -10.67 -5.77
CA ILE A 177 -21.42 -9.24 -5.93
C ILE A 177 -22.58 -8.53 -6.60
N ALA A 178 -23.16 -9.12 -7.65
CA ALA A 178 -24.35 -8.58 -8.33
C ALA A 178 -25.52 -8.38 -7.34
N GLU A 179 -25.78 -9.37 -6.50
CA GLU A 179 -26.76 -9.31 -5.41
C GLU A 179 -26.46 -8.18 -4.41
N LYS A 180 -25.20 -8.05 -3.95
CA LYS A 180 -24.79 -6.98 -3.04
C LYS A 180 -24.92 -5.58 -3.64
N LEU A 181 -24.68 -5.46 -4.95
CA LEU A 181 -24.78 -4.22 -5.69
C LEU A 181 -26.21 -3.92 -6.17
N GLY A 182 -27.14 -4.86 -6.03
CA GLY A 182 -28.53 -4.72 -6.47
C GLY A 182 -28.69 -4.65 -7.99
N ILE A 183 -27.82 -5.33 -8.74
CA ILE A 183 -27.84 -5.33 -10.22
C ILE A 183 -27.91 -6.76 -10.76
N ASN A 184 -28.48 -6.90 -11.96
CA ASN A 184 -28.64 -8.21 -12.60
C ASN A 184 -27.40 -8.64 -13.38
N ASN A 185 -26.76 -7.70 -14.07
CA ASN A 185 -25.55 -7.91 -14.87
C ASN A 185 -24.53 -6.83 -14.54
N ILE A 186 -23.26 -7.22 -14.48
CA ILE A 186 -22.17 -6.30 -14.15
C ILE A 186 -21.46 -5.88 -15.43
N THR A 187 -21.99 -4.82 -16.05
CA THR A 187 -21.38 -4.18 -17.23
C THR A 187 -20.74 -2.85 -16.86
N SER A 188 -19.85 -2.34 -17.71
CA SER A 188 -19.23 -1.02 -17.57
C SER A 188 -20.28 0.07 -17.37
N SER A 189 -21.35 0.08 -18.17
CA SER A 189 -22.46 1.04 -18.01
C SER A 189 -23.18 0.92 -16.65
N SER A 190 -23.40 -0.31 -16.17
CA SER A 190 -24.08 -0.58 -14.90
C SER A 190 -23.21 -0.14 -13.71
N ILE A 191 -21.91 -0.39 -13.80
CA ILE A 191 -20.91 0.05 -12.82
C ILE A 191 -20.85 1.58 -12.76
N GLN A 192 -20.78 2.26 -13.91
CA GLN A 192 -20.77 3.72 -13.96
C GLN A 192 -22.02 4.33 -13.31
N GLN A 193 -23.19 3.74 -13.57
CA GLN A 193 -24.45 4.16 -12.95
C GLN A 193 -24.44 3.93 -11.43
N LEU A 194 -23.91 2.80 -10.96
CA LEU A 194 -23.77 2.50 -9.54
C LEU A 194 -22.82 3.48 -8.85
N ILE A 195 -21.68 3.80 -9.47
CA ILE A 195 -20.74 4.79 -8.93
C ILE A 195 -21.40 6.17 -8.86
N ALA A 196 -22.15 6.57 -9.90
CA ALA A 196 -22.87 7.85 -9.90
C ALA A 196 -23.96 7.93 -8.82
N THR A 197 -24.61 6.80 -8.51
CA THR A 197 -25.75 6.75 -7.57
C THR A 197 -25.31 6.55 -6.12
N ASN A 198 -24.38 5.62 -5.89
CA ASN A 198 -23.99 5.14 -4.57
C ASN A 198 -22.60 5.62 -4.14
N GLY A 199 -21.83 6.22 -5.06
CA GLY A 199 -20.44 6.60 -4.85
C GLY A 199 -19.46 5.45 -5.06
N THR A 200 -18.24 5.78 -5.51
CA THR A 200 -17.17 4.82 -5.81
C THR A 200 -16.82 3.93 -4.62
N ALA A 201 -16.78 4.52 -3.42
CA ALA A 201 -16.37 3.81 -2.21
C ALA A 201 -17.31 2.66 -1.85
N VAL A 202 -18.63 2.84 -2.04
CA VAL A 202 -19.63 1.81 -1.77
C VAL A 202 -19.51 0.66 -2.76
N VAL A 203 -19.36 0.97 -4.04
CA VAL A 203 -19.21 -0.03 -5.10
C VAL A 203 -17.97 -0.88 -4.85
N PHE A 204 -16.81 -0.25 -4.64
CA PHE A 204 -15.56 -0.97 -4.47
C PHE A 204 -15.57 -1.80 -3.17
N ALA A 205 -16.15 -1.27 -2.08
CA ALA A 205 -16.29 -2.02 -0.83
C ALA A 205 -17.13 -3.29 -0.99
N ALA A 206 -18.18 -3.27 -1.81
CA ALA A 206 -18.99 -4.46 -2.09
C ALA A 206 -18.18 -5.54 -2.84
N ILE A 207 -17.34 -5.13 -3.79
CA ILE A 207 -16.46 -6.03 -4.55
C ILE A 207 -15.42 -6.67 -3.62
N VAL A 208 -14.73 -5.84 -2.82
CA VAL A 208 -13.71 -6.32 -1.85
C VAL A 208 -14.27 -7.37 -0.90
N GLN A 209 -15.50 -7.17 -0.42
CA GLN A 209 -16.12 -8.09 0.54
C GLN A 209 -16.34 -9.50 -0.03
N VAL A 210 -16.45 -9.65 -1.35
CA VAL A 210 -16.68 -10.95 -1.97
C VAL A 210 -15.42 -11.48 -2.62
N ALA A 211 -14.73 -10.67 -3.42
CA ALA A 211 -13.56 -11.11 -4.17
C ALA A 211 -12.25 -11.09 -3.35
N GLY A 212 -12.24 -10.38 -2.21
CA GLY A 212 -11.10 -10.34 -1.31
C GLY A 212 -9.82 -9.87 -1.99
N PHE A 213 -8.72 -10.60 -1.76
CA PHE A 213 -7.39 -10.26 -2.23
C PHE A 213 -7.26 -10.23 -3.77
N ALA A 214 -8.04 -11.03 -4.49
CA ALA A 214 -7.96 -11.08 -5.95
C ALA A 214 -8.25 -9.70 -6.59
N PHE A 215 -9.20 -8.96 -6.01
CA PHE A 215 -9.55 -7.62 -6.47
C PHE A 215 -8.44 -6.59 -6.25
N TYR A 216 -7.43 -6.88 -5.42
CA TYR A 216 -6.36 -5.91 -5.10
C TYR A 216 -5.50 -5.63 -6.33
N THR A 217 -5.19 -6.67 -7.10
CA THR A 217 -4.39 -6.59 -8.33
C THR A 217 -5.13 -5.79 -9.42
N THR A 218 -6.44 -5.99 -9.53
CA THR A 218 -7.29 -5.20 -10.43
C THR A 218 -7.42 -3.76 -9.96
N LEU A 219 -7.62 -3.54 -8.65
CA LEU A 219 -7.78 -2.19 -8.11
C LEU A 219 -6.57 -1.33 -8.43
N THR A 220 -5.35 -1.87 -8.36
CA THR A 220 -4.12 -1.15 -8.76
C THR A 220 -4.12 -0.76 -10.24
N SER A 221 -4.68 -1.59 -11.12
CA SER A 221 -4.76 -1.33 -12.57
C SER A 221 -5.86 -0.33 -12.93
N VAL A 222 -7.06 -0.48 -12.35
CA VAL A 222 -8.20 0.47 -12.47
C VAL A 222 -7.74 1.88 -12.13
N VAL A 223 -7.01 1.96 -11.03
CA VAL A 223 -6.38 3.15 -10.52
C VAL A 223 -5.31 3.72 -11.46
N ALA A 224 -4.42 2.88 -12.00
CA ALA A 224 -3.36 3.33 -12.89
C ALA A 224 -3.95 3.97 -14.16
N GLY A 225 -5.06 3.41 -14.65
CA GLY A 225 -5.89 3.98 -15.72
C GLY A 225 -6.43 5.36 -15.35
N ILE A 226 -7.17 5.47 -14.23
CA ILE A 226 -7.76 6.73 -13.75
C ILE A 226 -6.73 7.86 -13.75
N PHE A 227 -5.57 7.63 -13.13
CA PHE A 227 -4.62 8.73 -12.88
C PHE A 227 -3.63 8.96 -14.02
N GLY A 228 -3.77 8.24 -15.15
CA GLY A 228 -3.01 8.49 -16.38
C GLY A 228 -1.50 8.30 -16.22
N PHE A 229 -1.06 7.52 -15.22
CA PHE A 229 0.35 7.25 -14.94
C PHE A 229 0.91 6.14 -15.85
N VAL A 230 0.61 6.19 -17.14
CA VAL A 230 1.20 5.29 -18.13
C VAL A 230 2.71 5.52 -18.13
N GLY A 231 3.47 4.54 -17.60
CA GLY A 231 4.94 4.58 -17.54
C GLY A 231 5.58 4.85 -16.17
N ILE A 232 4.80 5.02 -15.10
CA ILE A 232 5.31 4.97 -13.71
C ILE A 232 4.55 3.84 -12.99
N THR A 233 5.07 2.62 -13.11
CA THR A 233 4.50 1.38 -12.55
C THR A 233 4.74 1.25 -11.04
N LEU A 234 4.53 2.34 -10.28
CA LEU A 234 4.88 2.44 -8.87
C LEU A 234 3.77 3.16 -8.07
N PRO A 235 3.66 2.85 -6.78
CA PRO A 235 2.49 2.28 -6.14
C PRO A 235 1.47 3.35 -5.78
N PHE A 236 0.33 3.32 -6.45
CA PHE A 236 -0.71 4.31 -6.33
C PHE A 236 -1.18 4.62 -4.91
N VAL A 237 -1.20 3.62 -4.01
CA VAL A 237 -1.60 3.81 -2.60
C VAL A 237 -0.83 4.93 -1.95
N PHE A 238 0.41 5.14 -2.37
CA PHE A 238 1.24 6.21 -1.90
C PHE A 238 0.75 7.61 -2.28
N TYR A 239 0.28 7.80 -3.51
CA TYR A 239 -0.15 9.10 -4.02
C TYR A 239 -1.32 9.68 -3.24
N THR A 240 -2.20 8.83 -2.74
CA THR A 240 -3.41 9.25 -2.03
C THR A 240 -3.28 9.17 -0.51
N THR A 241 -2.63 8.12 0.02
CA THR A 241 -2.48 7.96 1.48
C THR A 241 -1.30 8.75 2.03
N MET A 242 -0.20 8.92 1.29
CA MET A 242 0.97 9.58 1.86
C MET A 242 0.74 11.08 2.08
N THR A 243 0.03 11.78 1.20
CA THR A 243 -0.28 13.20 1.43
C THR A 243 -1.07 13.39 2.73
N SER A 244 -1.94 12.43 3.07
CA SER A 244 -2.70 12.43 4.33
C SER A 244 -1.85 12.00 5.54
N LEU A 245 -1.00 10.98 5.41
CA LEU A 245 -0.09 10.52 6.46
C LEU A 245 0.98 11.56 6.79
N VAL A 246 1.58 12.16 5.76
CA VAL A 246 2.50 13.29 5.86
C VAL A 246 1.75 14.48 6.42
N ALA A 247 0.53 14.83 5.98
CA ALA A 247 -0.20 15.96 6.56
C ALA A 247 -0.48 15.79 8.06
N VAL A 248 -0.73 14.57 8.54
CA VAL A 248 -0.95 14.30 9.98
C VAL A 248 0.38 14.36 10.76
N VAL A 249 1.44 13.76 10.23
CA VAL A 249 2.73 13.65 10.94
C VAL A 249 3.57 14.93 10.82
N ALA A 250 3.47 15.60 9.69
CA ALA A 250 4.15 16.84 9.32
C ALA A 250 3.29 18.08 9.57
N ASN A 251 2.19 17.95 10.32
CA ASN A 251 1.36 19.07 10.73
C ASN A 251 2.24 20.12 11.43
N PRO A 252 2.34 21.36 10.92
CA PRO A 252 3.17 22.42 11.48
C PRO A 252 2.94 22.63 12.98
N LEU A 253 1.70 22.46 13.45
CA LEU A 253 1.34 22.62 14.86
C LEU A 253 1.92 21.54 15.77
N ILE A 254 2.24 20.35 15.24
CA ILE A 254 2.85 19.25 16.00
C ILE A 254 4.37 19.29 15.82
N PHE A 255 4.83 19.63 14.62
CA PHE A 255 6.23 19.56 14.23
C PHE A 255 7.06 20.78 14.66
N LEU A 256 6.58 22.02 14.48
CA LEU A 256 7.34 23.22 14.86
C LEU A 256 7.67 23.23 16.36
N PRO A 257 6.73 22.95 17.28
CA PRO A 257 7.07 22.85 18.70
C PRO A 257 8.05 21.71 18.97
N ALA A 258 7.93 20.57 18.28
CA ALA A 258 8.85 19.45 18.46
C ALA A 258 10.29 19.78 18.01
N LEU A 259 10.44 20.53 16.92
CA LEU A 259 11.73 20.98 16.41
C LEU A 259 12.35 22.09 17.26
N LEU A 260 11.53 23.04 17.74
CA LEU A 260 11.97 24.16 18.57
C LEU A 260 12.27 23.77 20.03
N ILE A 261 11.52 22.82 20.60
CA ILE A 261 11.61 22.46 22.03
C ILE A 261 12.38 21.16 22.26
N GLY A 262 12.25 20.16 21.38
CA GLY A 262 12.74 18.80 21.65
C GLY A 262 13.99 18.35 20.90
N GLY A 263 14.55 19.20 20.03
CA GLY A 263 15.78 18.91 19.30
C GLY A 263 15.75 17.61 18.49
N SER A 264 16.92 17.00 18.29
CA SER A 264 17.10 15.78 17.47
C SER A 264 16.31 14.56 17.97
N PHE A 265 16.03 14.48 19.28
CA PHE A 265 15.33 13.34 19.89
C PHE A 265 13.85 13.24 19.44
N LEU A 266 13.10 14.35 19.46
CA LEU A 266 11.70 14.32 19.01
C LEU A 266 11.61 14.10 17.50
N LEU A 267 12.57 14.59 16.73
CA LEU A 267 12.66 14.32 15.29
C LEU A 267 12.83 12.82 15.01
N HIS A 268 13.68 12.13 15.78
CA HIS A 268 13.83 10.68 15.67
C HIS A 268 12.52 9.94 15.96
N LYS A 269 11.81 10.32 17.03
CA LYS A 269 10.50 9.71 17.37
C LYS A 269 9.45 9.96 16.29
N GLN A 270 9.42 11.14 15.70
CA GLN A 270 8.49 11.48 14.61
C GLN A 270 8.84 10.74 13.32
N ASN A 271 10.13 10.55 13.02
CA ASN A 271 10.59 9.70 11.91
C ASN A 271 10.11 8.26 12.08
N ILE A 272 10.23 7.67 13.28
CA ILE A 272 9.73 6.32 13.55
C ILE A 272 8.22 6.24 13.33
N LYS A 273 7.44 7.21 13.86
CA LYS A 273 5.99 7.25 13.64
C LYS A 273 5.62 7.35 12.16
N MET A 274 6.33 8.18 11.41
CA MET A 274 6.13 8.33 9.97
C MET A 274 6.38 7.00 9.26
N LYS A 275 7.53 6.36 9.51
CA LYS A 275 7.88 5.07 8.93
C LYS A 275 6.86 3.97 9.31
N LYS A 276 6.35 3.96 10.55
CA LYS A 276 5.28 3.05 11.00
C LYS A 276 3.93 3.30 10.34
N ALA A 277 3.66 4.52 9.90
CA ALA A 277 2.46 4.83 9.13
C ALA A 277 2.61 4.39 7.66
N ILE A 278 3.84 4.40 7.13
CA ILE A 278 4.18 4.00 5.76
C ILE A 278 4.29 2.47 5.63
N SER A 279 4.80 1.77 6.65
CA SER A 279 5.10 0.34 6.56
C SER A 279 3.91 -0.57 6.21
N PRO A 280 2.65 -0.31 6.61
CA PRO A 280 1.52 -1.12 6.14
C PRO A 280 1.23 -0.94 4.65
N VAL A 281 1.54 0.24 4.11
CA VAL A 281 1.42 0.52 2.67
C VAL A 281 2.51 -0.22 1.90
N VAL A 282 3.74 -0.25 2.43
CA VAL A 282 4.84 -1.06 1.89
C VAL A 282 4.49 -2.56 1.91
N LEU A 283 3.92 -3.06 3.01
CA LEU A 283 3.43 -4.44 3.08
C LEU A 283 2.40 -4.73 1.99
N MET A 284 1.43 -3.84 1.79
CA MET A 284 0.45 -3.98 0.73
C MET A 284 1.11 -4.04 -0.65
N GLN A 285 2.11 -3.19 -0.90
CA GLN A 285 2.84 -3.16 -2.17
C GLN A 285 3.70 -4.39 -2.42
N ILE A 286 4.32 -4.95 -1.38
CA ILE A 286 5.03 -6.22 -1.48
C ILE A 286 4.09 -7.29 -2.01
N LEU A 287 2.85 -7.34 -1.50
CA LEU A 287 1.86 -8.34 -1.90
C LEU A 287 1.26 -8.08 -3.30
N THR A 288 1.07 -6.83 -3.70
CA THR A 288 0.43 -6.50 -4.99
C THR A 288 1.40 -6.38 -6.15
N SER A 289 2.69 -6.18 -5.89
CA SER A 289 3.71 -6.00 -6.93
C SER A 289 4.51 -7.28 -7.21
N ALA A 290 4.02 -8.41 -6.70
CA ALA A 290 4.57 -9.73 -6.98
C ALA A 290 4.23 -10.14 -8.42
N ASP A 291 5.24 -10.51 -9.19
CA ASP A 291 5.07 -11.05 -10.54
C ASP A 291 4.46 -12.45 -10.46
N SER A 292 3.18 -12.56 -10.81
CA SER A 292 2.42 -13.82 -10.76
C SER A 292 2.88 -14.86 -11.79
N GLY A 293 3.76 -14.48 -12.73
CA GLY A 293 4.32 -15.37 -13.74
C GLY A 293 5.64 -16.04 -13.36
N LYS A 294 6.19 -15.77 -12.16
CA LYS A 294 7.49 -16.29 -11.71
C LYS A 294 7.37 -17.16 -10.46
N GLU A 295 8.33 -18.09 -10.30
CA GLU A 295 8.47 -18.87 -9.07
C GLU A 295 9.44 -18.19 -8.09
N PRO A 296 9.19 -18.25 -6.77
CA PRO A 296 10.07 -17.62 -5.78
C PRO A 296 11.46 -18.30 -5.72
N GLU A 297 12.50 -17.60 -6.16
CA GLU A 297 13.88 -18.07 -6.08
C GLU A 297 14.50 -17.79 -4.70
N TRP A 298 14.36 -18.74 -3.77
CA TRP A 298 14.83 -18.59 -2.39
C TRP A 298 16.35 -18.43 -2.26
N GLU A 299 17.11 -19.10 -3.13
CA GLU A 299 18.58 -19.08 -3.13
C GLU A 299 19.16 -17.67 -3.34
N GLU A 300 18.42 -16.79 -4.02
CA GLU A 300 18.82 -15.39 -4.19
C GLU A 300 18.99 -14.68 -2.84
N ILE A 301 18.01 -14.82 -1.93
CA ILE A 301 18.09 -14.20 -0.61
C ILE A 301 19.02 -14.98 0.31
N LEU A 302 19.15 -16.31 0.20
CA LEU A 302 20.00 -17.08 1.11
C LEU A 302 21.50 -16.84 0.86
N ASN A 303 21.90 -16.64 -0.40
CA ASN A 303 23.32 -16.51 -0.79
C ASN A 303 23.80 -15.07 -1.03
N GLY A 304 22.91 -14.07 -0.89
CA GLY A 304 23.22 -12.65 -1.13
C GLY A 304 23.87 -11.91 0.03
#